data_AF-T1BA05-F1
#
_entry.id   AF-T1BA05-F1
#
_cell.length_a   1.000
_cell.length_b   1.000
_cell.length_c   1.000
_cell.angle_alpha   90.00
_cell.angle_beta   90.00
_cell.angle_gamma   90.00
#
_symmetry.space_group_name_H-M   'P 1'
#
loop_
_entity.id
_entity.type
_entity.pdbx_description
1 polymer ?
#
loop_
_entity_poly.entity_id
_entity_poly.type
_entity_poly.pdbx_seq_one_letter_code
_entity_poly.pdbx_strand_id
1 'polypeptide(L)'
;KRLDFTVCDRSQSTVMRKSLIEVVPVIPEALARLPELAGNLFFSWHRPARALFEDLDPELWNQCRGNPRLMLRCLPQRALDAAAGDPQYLGRYTAAMQRLDAYLAARPHGPASRWSPISAPSTAFTRASRSTREASASWPETIAKPQATPARISWP
;
A
#
# COMPACT_ATOMS: atom_id res chain seq x y z
N LYS A 1 30.42 -21.90 -13.62
CA LYS A 1 29.41 -21.07 -14.33
C LYS A 1 28.57 -20.36 -13.26
N ARG A 2 29.11 -19.29 -12.68
CA ARG A 2 28.55 -18.53 -11.56
C ARG A 2 28.04 -17.23 -12.17
N LEU A 3 26.73 -17.03 -12.23
CA LEU A 3 26.16 -15.77 -12.70
C LEU A 3 25.98 -14.90 -11.46
N ASP A 4 26.97 -14.05 -11.20
CA ASP A 4 26.98 -13.11 -10.09
C ASP A 4 25.99 -11.97 -10.39
N PHE A 5 24.72 -12.17 -10.03
CA PHE A 5 23.73 -11.11 -9.98
C PHE A 5 24.02 -10.27 -8.72
N THR A 6 24.87 -9.25 -8.86
CA THR A 6 25.06 -8.27 -7.79
C THR A 6 23.76 -7.49 -7.64
N VAL A 7 23.01 -7.83 -6.60
CA VAL A 7 21.96 -7.02 -6.01
C VAL A 7 22.42 -5.57 -6.00
N CYS A 8 21.61 -4.69 -6.58
CA CYS A 8 21.86 -3.25 -6.57
C CYS A 8 21.72 -2.73 -5.13
N ASP A 9 22.80 -2.89 -4.36
CA ASP A 9 22.97 -2.33 -3.03
C ASP A 9 23.05 -0.80 -3.15
N ARG A 10 22.07 -0.12 -2.57
CA ARG A 10 21.91 1.34 -2.59
C ARG A 10 22.76 2.02 -1.50
N SER A 11 23.90 1.46 -1.09
CA SER A 11 24.65 1.98 0.07
C SER A 11 26.16 2.11 -0.10
N GLN A 12 26.68 2.21 -1.34
CA GLN A 12 28.11 2.56 -1.51
C GLN A 12 28.28 3.76 -2.44
N SER A 13 28.24 4.94 -1.80
CA SER A 13 28.76 6.20 -2.30
C SER A 13 30.26 6.07 -2.57
N THR A 14 30.68 5.98 -3.84
CA THR A 14 31.92 6.56 -4.37
C THR A 14 31.88 6.47 -5.91
N VAL A 15 31.80 7.66 -6.51
CA VAL A 15 32.06 8.03 -7.92
C VAL A 15 32.66 6.96 -8.85
N MET A 16 31.80 6.28 -9.61
CA MET A 16 32.08 5.91 -11.00
C MET A 16 30.80 6.09 -11.81
N ARG A 17 30.87 6.86 -12.90
CA ARG A 17 29.76 7.03 -13.86
C ARG A 17 29.56 5.72 -14.63
N LYS A 18 28.99 4.73 -13.96
CA LYS A 18 28.55 3.48 -14.56
C LYS A 18 27.34 3.83 -15.43
N SER A 19 27.50 3.75 -16.75
CA SER A 19 26.40 3.85 -17.69
C SER A 19 25.31 2.87 -17.26
N LEU A 20 24.19 3.41 -16.75
CA LEU A 20 23.03 2.65 -16.29
C LEU A 20 22.32 2.07 -17.51
N ILE A 21 22.87 1.00 -18.06
CA ILE A 21 22.15 0.15 -19.01
C ILE A 21 21.23 -0.70 -18.12
N GLU A 22 20.04 -0.18 -17.82
CA GLU A 22 18.97 -0.97 -17.22
C GLU A 22 18.48 -1.95 -18.29
N VAL A 23 18.98 -3.19 -18.24
CA VAL A 23 18.44 -4.29 -19.05
C VAL A 23 17.07 -4.62 -18.47
N VAL A 24 16.02 -4.01 -19.01
CA VAL A 24 14.65 -4.37 -18.68
C VAL A 24 14.33 -5.66 -19.44
N PRO A 25 14.04 -6.78 -18.76
CA PRO A 25 13.68 -8.02 -19.43
C PRO A 25 12.39 -7.81 -20.24
N VAL A 26 12.31 -8.47 -21.39
CA VAL A 26 11.13 -8.42 -22.25
C VAL A 26 10.06 -9.29 -21.60
N ILE A 27 9.00 -8.68 -21.11
CA ILE A 27 7.92 -9.41 -20.44
C ILE A 27 7.07 -10.07 -21.53
N PRO A 28 6.89 -11.40 -21.50
CA PRO A 28 6.01 -12.08 -22.45
C PRO A 28 4.57 -11.60 -22.28
N GLU A 29 3.80 -11.55 -23.37
CA GLU A 29 2.44 -11.01 -23.39
C GLU A 29 1.52 -11.67 -22.34
N ALA A 30 1.72 -12.97 -22.10
CA ALA A 30 1.00 -13.74 -21.07
C ALA A 30 1.17 -13.19 -19.63
N LEU A 31 2.28 -12.51 -19.34
CA LEU A 31 2.61 -11.93 -18.03
C LEU A 31 2.67 -10.39 -18.08
N ALA A 32 2.08 -9.76 -19.11
CA ALA A 32 2.17 -8.31 -19.31
C ALA A 32 1.68 -7.48 -18.12
N ARG A 33 0.75 -8.00 -17.30
CA ARG A 33 0.22 -7.32 -16.11
C ARG A 33 1.01 -7.61 -14.83
N LEU A 34 2.10 -8.37 -14.88
CA LEU A 34 2.94 -8.65 -13.72
C LEU A 34 3.58 -7.38 -13.11
N PRO A 35 4.03 -6.37 -13.90
CA PRO A 35 4.48 -5.09 -13.36
C PRO A 35 3.39 -4.30 -12.66
N GLU A 36 2.14 -4.40 -13.12
CA GLU A 36 0.97 -3.78 -12.49
C GLU A 36 0.75 -4.37 -11.10
N LEU A 37 0.80 -5.71 -10.99
CA LEU A 37 0.71 -6.42 -9.72
C LEU A 37 1.86 -6.04 -8.77
N ALA A 38 3.09 -5.94 -9.28
CA ALA A 38 4.26 -5.51 -8.51
C ALA A 38 4.20 -4.04 -8.07
N GLY A 39 3.52 -3.20 -8.83
CA GLY A 39 3.28 -1.79 -8.51
C GLY A 39 2.22 -1.56 -7.44
N ASN A 40 1.35 -2.55 -7.21
CA ASN A 40 0.29 -2.48 -6.23
C ASN A 40 0.76 -3.00 -4.85
N LEU A 41 0.28 -2.42 -3.75
CA LEU A 41 0.59 -2.94 -2.40
C LEU A 41 -0.17 -4.25 -2.08
N PHE A 42 -1.07 -4.68 -2.97
CA PHE A 42 -1.89 -5.87 -2.85
C PHE A 42 -1.12 -7.16 -2.49
N PHE A 43 0.10 -7.33 -3.01
CA PHE A 43 0.93 -8.51 -2.71
C PHE A 43 1.29 -8.65 -1.22
N SER A 44 1.31 -7.55 -0.46
CA SER A 44 1.73 -7.55 0.95
C SER A 44 0.73 -8.30 1.86
N TRP A 45 -0.56 -8.22 1.54
CA TRP A 45 -1.62 -8.88 2.30
C TRP A 45 -2.19 -10.12 1.60
N HIS A 46 -2.01 -10.27 0.28
CA HIS A 46 -2.49 -11.45 -0.44
C HIS A 46 -1.40 -12.50 -0.61
N ARG A 47 -1.42 -13.55 0.24
CA ARG A 47 -0.43 -14.64 0.25
C ARG A 47 -0.21 -15.30 -1.12
N PRO A 48 -1.24 -15.64 -1.91
CA PRO A 48 -1.02 -16.23 -3.23
C PRO A 48 -0.32 -15.29 -4.21
N ALA A 49 -0.56 -13.97 -4.12
CA ALA A 49 0.12 -13.01 -5.00
C ALA A 49 1.60 -12.89 -4.62
N ARG A 50 1.93 -12.99 -3.33
CA ARG A 50 3.32 -13.06 -2.87
C ARG A 50 4.02 -14.34 -3.31
N ALA A 51 3.33 -15.48 -3.21
CA ALA A 51 3.87 -16.78 -3.63
C ALA A 51 4.28 -16.79 -5.12
N LEU A 52 3.55 -16.08 -6.00
CA LEU A 52 3.92 -15.96 -7.41
C LEU A 52 5.30 -15.35 -7.65
N PHE A 53 5.73 -14.41 -6.80
CA PHE A 53 7.07 -13.83 -6.88
C PHE A 53 8.11 -14.76 -6.25
N GLU A 54 7.78 -15.41 -5.14
CA GLU A 54 8.65 -16.39 -4.48
C GLU A 54 8.93 -17.62 -5.36
N ASP A 55 7.92 -18.08 -6.13
CA ASP A 55 8.01 -19.22 -7.04
C ASP A 55 8.89 -18.95 -8.27
N LEU A 56 9.04 -17.68 -8.69
CA LEU A 56 9.87 -17.32 -9.84
C LEU A 56 11.35 -17.53 -9.53
N ASP A 57 11.80 -16.94 -8.43
CA ASP A 57 13.17 -17.07 -7.96
C ASP A 57 13.23 -16.77 -6.45
N PRO A 58 13.29 -17.81 -5.59
CA PRO A 58 13.28 -17.63 -4.15
C PRO A 58 14.57 -16.98 -3.65
N GLU A 59 15.69 -17.16 -4.36
CA GLU A 59 16.97 -16.56 -3.98
C GLU A 59 16.94 -15.06 -4.26
N LEU A 60 16.46 -14.67 -5.46
CA LEU A 60 16.31 -13.27 -5.85
C LEU A 60 15.27 -12.55 -4.99
N TRP A 61 14.20 -13.23 -4.57
CA TRP A 61 13.19 -12.66 -3.67
C TRP A 61 13.80 -12.25 -2.32
N ASN A 62 14.61 -13.13 -1.72
CA ASN A 62 15.32 -12.85 -0.46
C ASN A 62 16.34 -11.72 -0.64
N GLN A 63 17.09 -11.74 -1.74
CA GLN A 63 18.04 -10.68 -2.12
C GLN A 63 17.36 -9.31 -2.28
N CYS A 64 16.18 -9.27 -2.89
CA CYS A 64 15.38 -8.05 -3.08
C CYS A 64 14.62 -7.60 -1.82
N ARG A 65 14.76 -8.33 -0.70
CA ARG A 65 14.05 -8.09 0.57
C ARG A 65 12.53 -7.99 0.40
N GLY A 66 11.96 -8.79 -0.51
CA GLY A 66 10.52 -8.80 -0.79
C GLY A 66 10.00 -7.58 -1.57
N ASN A 67 10.87 -6.86 -2.29
CA ASN A 67 10.45 -5.80 -3.21
C ASN A 67 10.22 -6.35 -4.63
N PRO A 68 8.96 -6.56 -5.07
CA PRO A 68 8.66 -7.17 -6.36
C PRO A 68 9.07 -6.28 -7.54
N ARG A 69 9.09 -4.95 -7.38
CA ARG A 69 9.51 -4.04 -8.46
C ARG A 69 11.01 -4.13 -8.75
N LEU A 70 11.81 -4.28 -7.70
CA LEU A 70 13.26 -4.50 -7.86
C LEU A 70 13.50 -5.90 -8.42
N MET A 71 12.77 -6.90 -7.92
CA MET A 71 12.86 -8.27 -8.42
C MET A 71 12.62 -8.35 -9.93
N LEU A 72 11.57 -7.69 -10.46
CA LEU A 72 11.30 -7.68 -11.92
C LEU A 72 12.40 -7.04 -12.77
N ARG A 73 13.19 -6.12 -12.19
CA ARG A 73 14.33 -5.50 -12.89
C ARG A 73 15.57 -6.40 -12.87
N CYS A 74 15.67 -7.28 -11.88
CA CYS A 74 16.79 -8.20 -11.72
C CYS A 74 16.47 -9.61 -12.23
N LEU A 75 15.25 -9.87 -12.68
CA LEU A 75 14.84 -11.21 -13.08
C LEU A 75 15.51 -11.60 -14.41
N PRO A 76 16.14 -12.79 -14.51
CA PRO A 76 16.71 -13.24 -15.77
C PRO A 76 15.58 -13.65 -16.74
N GLN A 77 15.72 -13.32 -18.02
CA GLN A 77 14.73 -13.60 -19.07
C GLN A 77 14.25 -15.07 -19.06
N ARG A 78 15.20 -16.01 -18.89
CA ARG A 78 14.92 -17.46 -18.81
C ARG A 78 13.87 -17.84 -17.76
N ALA A 79 13.80 -17.11 -16.64
CA ALA A 79 12.85 -17.41 -15.56
C ALA A 79 11.44 -16.92 -15.93
N LEU A 80 11.33 -15.78 -16.63
CA LEU A 80 10.06 -15.31 -17.20
C LEU A 80 9.56 -16.26 -18.29
N ASP A 81 10.44 -16.72 -19.16
CA ASP A 81 10.08 -17.64 -20.25
C ASP A 81 9.63 -19.00 -19.68
N ALA A 82 10.33 -19.51 -18.66
CA ALA A 82 9.94 -20.74 -17.97
C ALA A 82 8.57 -20.61 -17.29
N ALA A 83 8.31 -19.48 -16.62
CA ALA A 83 7.03 -19.21 -15.97
C ALA A 83 5.90 -19.03 -16.99
N ALA A 84 6.18 -18.44 -18.15
CA ALA A 84 5.23 -18.32 -19.25
C ALA A 84 4.92 -19.67 -19.91
N GLY A 85 5.86 -20.63 -19.86
CA GLY A 85 5.68 -21.98 -20.36
C GLY A 85 4.95 -22.94 -19.40
N ASP A 86 4.77 -22.57 -18.12
CA ASP A 86 4.14 -23.42 -17.11
C ASP A 86 2.63 -23.11 -16.95
N PRO A 87 1.73 -24.02 -17.37
CA PRO A 87 0.28 -23.84 -17.22
C PRO A 87 -0.17 -23.70 -15.76
N GLN A 88 0.50 -24.35 -14.81
CA GLN A 88 0.15 -24.26 -13.40
C GLN A 88 0.45 -22.87 -12.84
N TYR A 89 1.58 -22.29 -13.24
CA TYR A 89 1.92 -20.91 -12.92
C TYR A 89 0.91 -19.93 -13.51
N LEU A 90 0.57 -20.07 -14.80
CA LEU A 90 -0.42 -19.22 -15.47
C LEU A 90 -1.81 -19.28 -14.82
N GLY A 91 -2.24 -20.47 -14.37
CA GLY A 91 -3.49 -20.63 -13.64
C GLY A 91 -3.51 -19.86 -12.31
N ARG A 92 -2.43 -19.96 -11.52
CA ARG A 92 -2.28 -19.21 -10.26
C ARG A 92 -2.18 -17.71 -10.50
N TYR A 93 -1.45 -17.30 -11.54
CA TYR A 93 -1.32 -15.91 -11.97
C TYR A 93 -2.69 -15.31 -12.31
N THR A 94 -3.45 -16.00 -13.17
CA THR A 94 -4.79 -15.56 -13.59
C THR A 94 -5.73 -15.42 -12.38
N ALA A 95 -5.70 -16.38 -11.45
CA ALA A 95 -6.52 -16.32 -10.24
C ALA A 95 -6.11 -15.18 -9.28
N ALA A 96 -4.84 -14.78 -9.26
CA ALA A 96 -4.38 -13.61 -8.50
C ALA A 96 -4.81 -12.30 -9.18
N MET A 97 -4.74 -12.23 -10.51
CA MET A 97 -5.19 -11.06 -11.28
C MET A 97 -6.70 -10.84 -11.14
N GLN A 98 -7.51 -11.90 -11.24
CA GLN A 98 -8.96 -11.81 -11.00
C GLN A 98 -9.30 -11.27 -9.61
N ARG A 99 -8.55 -11.66 -8.58
CA ARG A 99 -8.72 -11.15 -7.21
C ARG A 99 -8.30 -9.69 -7.10
N LEU A 100 -7.23 -9.29 -7.77
CA LEU A 100 -6.81 -7.89 -7.86
C LEU A 100 -7.90 -7.05 -8.53
N ASP A 101 -8.42 -7.51 -9.67
CA ASP A 101 -9.47 -6.82 -10.42
C ASP A 101 -10.76 -6.69 -9.59
N ALA A 102 -11.15 -7.77 -8.90
CA ALA A 102 -12.28 -7.74 -7.97
C ALA A 102 -12.07 -6.74 -6.81
N TYR A 103 -10.85 -6.66 -6.26
CA TYR A 103 -10.52 -5.71 -5.21
C TYR A 103 -10.58 -4.26 -5.69
N LEU A 104 -10.04 -3.99 -6.88
CA LEU A 104 -10.07 -2.66 -7.49
C LEU A 104 -11.50 -2.25 -7.89
N ALA A 105 -12.33 -3.20 -8.33
CA ALA A 105 -13.74 -2.95 -8.64
C ALA A 105 -14.58 -2.71 -7.37
N ALA A 106 -14.31 -3.45 -6.29
CA ALA A 106 -15.02 -3.29 -5.01
C ALA A 106 -14.75 -1.95 -4.34
N ARG A 107 -13.61 -1.31 -4.64
CA ARG A 107 -13.32 0.06 -4.21
C ARG A 107 -13.68 1.01 -5.34
N PRO A 108 -14.84 1.69 -5.31
CA PRO A 108 -15.13 2.73 -6.29
C PRO A 108 -14.12 3.85 -6.08
N HIS A 109 -13.07 3.86 -6.89
CA HIS A 109 -12.24 5.03 -7.13
C HIS A 109 -13.01 5.93 -8.10
N GLY A 110 -14.23 6.29 -7.72
CA GLY A 110 -15.03 7.25 -8.45
C GLY A 110 -14.34 8.62 -8.38
N PRO A 111 -14.34 9.42 -9.46
CA PRO A 111 -14.04 10.82 -9.32
C PRO A 111 -15.13 11.43 -8.41
N ALA A 112 -14.74 11.97 -7.26
CA ALA A 112 -15.60 12.77 -6.36
C ALA A 112 -16.52 12.06 -5.33
N SER A 113 -16.04 11.06 -4.58
CA SER A 113 -16.69 10.71 -3.28
C SER A 113 -15.73 10.79 -2.09
N ARG A 114 -14.81 11.76 -2.11
CA ARG A 114 -13.87 12.03 -1.00
C ARG A 114 -14.32 13.17 -0.08
N TRP A 115 -15.38 13.89 -0.39
CA TRP A 115 -15.95 14.87 0.51
C TRP A 115 -17.39 15.16 0.07
N SER A 116 -18.36 14.44 0.63
CA SER A 116 -19.65 15.07 0.84
C SER A 116 -19.42 16.03 2.01
N PRO A 117 -19.55 17.36 1.86
CA PRO A 117 -19.86 18.15 3.03
C PRO A 117 -21.13 17.52 3.57
N ILE A 118 -21.10 17.06 4.83
CA ILE A 118 -22.32 16.73 5.56
C ILE A 118 -23.28 17.86 5.21
N SER A 119 -24.37 17.54 4.51
CA SER A 119 -25.37 18.54 4.12
C SER A 119 -25.71 19.27 5.40
N ALA A 120 -25.20 20.50 5.53
CA ALA A 120 -25.40 21.28 6.73
C ALA A 120 -26.91 21.30 6.96
N PRO A 121 -27.44 20.92 8.14
CA PRO A 121 -28.83 21.23 8.41
C PRO A 121 -28.95 22.74 8.22
N SER A 122 -29.89 23.16 7.39
CA SER A 122 -30.23 24.56 7.17
C SER A 122 -30.80 25.12 8.47
N THR A 123 -29.96 25.32 9.49
CA THR A 123 -30.29 26.16 10.62
C THR A 123 -30.03 27.58 10.17
N ALA A 124 -31.06 28.14 9.54
CA ALA A 124 -31.25 29.57 9.50
C ALA A 124 -31.24 30.08 10.95
N PHE A 125 -30.06 30.47 11.44
CA PHE A 125 -29.92 31.24 12.65
C PHE A 125 -30.40 32.65 12.32
N THR A 126 -31.73 32.81 12.33
CA THR A 126 -32.36 34.11 12.16
C THR A 126 -31.99 34.94 13.37
N ARG A 127 -31.03 35.84 13.19
CA ARG A 127 -30.67 36.88 14.15
C ARG A 127 -31.88 37.80 14.33
N ALA A 128 -32.75 37.47 15.27
CA ALA A 128 -33.70 38.41 15.83
C ALA A 128 -32.90 39.44 16.63
N SER A 129 -32.74 40.61 16.04
CA SER A 129 -32.24 41.80 16.72
C SER A 129 -33.33 42.35 17.66
N ARG A 130 -32.87 42.87 18.81
CA ARG A 130 -33.60 43.57 19.90
C ARG A 130 -34.04 42.61 21.02
N SER A 131 -33.65 42.78 22.27
CA SER A 131 -33.58 44.01 23.05
C SER A 131 -32.47 43.91 24.12
N THR A 132 -31.67 44.96 24.23
CA THR A 132 -30.85 45.26 25.41
C THR A 132 -31.77 45.49 26.61
N ARG A 133 -31.67 44.64 27.63
CA ARG A 133 -31.78 45.08 29.03
C ARG A 133 -30.96 44.15 29.91
N GLU A 134 -29.97 44.80 30.52
CA GLU A 134 -29.25 44.46 31.74
C GLU A 134 -29.85 43.31 32.55
N ALA A 135 -29.07 42.24 32.70
CA ALA A 135 -29.12 41.42 33.90
C ALA A 135 -27.68 41.08 34.27
N SER A 136 -27.27 41.70 35.37
CA SER A 136 -25.99 41.63 36.05
C SER A 136 -25.39 40.24 36.16
N ALA A 137 -24.10 40.19 35.86
CA ALA A 137 -23.09 39.27 36.35
C ALA A 137 -23.44 38.53 37.65
N SER A 138 -23.46 37.20 37.57
CA SER A 138 -23.05 36.31 38.67
C SER A 138 -22.64 34.96 38.09
N TRP A 139 -21.35 34.74 37.87
CA TRP A 139 -20.81 33.38 37.68
C TRP A 139 -20.73 32.71 39.06
N PRO A 140 -21.22 31.48 39.26
CA PRO A 140 -20.82 30.70 40.41
C PRO A 140 -19.48 30.01 40.10
N GLU A 141 -18.41 30.49 40.74
CA GLU A 141 -17.25 29.67 41.05
C GLU A 141 -17.72 28.44 41.82
N THR A 142 -17.62 27.25 41.22
CA THR A 142 -17.27 25.98 41.88
C THR A 142 -17.34 24.87 40.82
N ILE A 143 -16.23 24.60 40.14
CA ILE A 143 -16.01 23.30 39.50
C ILE A 143 -14.97 22.58 40.36
N ALA A 144 -15.47 21.77 41.31
CA ALA A 144 -14.66 20.84 42.07
C ALA A 144 -14.06 19.79 41.12
N LYS A 145 -12.72 19.67 41.10
CA LYS A 145 -12.01 18.56 40.44
C LYS A 145 -12.21 17.26 41.23
N PRO A 146 -12.72 16.16 40.65
CA PRO A 146 -12.61 14.85 41.27
C PRO A 146 -11.18 14.32 41.10
N GLN A 147 -10.50 14.08 42.23
CA GLN A 147 -9.23 13.36 42.29
C GLN A 147 -9.51 11.87 42.07
N ALA A 148 -9.11 11.32 40.92
CA ALA A 148 -9.15 9.89 40.66
C ALA A 148 -7.80 9.26 41.02
N THR A 149 -7.79 8.46 42.08
CA THR A 149 -6.64 7.65 42.53
C THR A 149 -6.38 6.51 41.55
N PRO A 150 -5.13 6.25 41.11
CA PRO A 150 -4.85 5.08 40.28
C PRO A 150 -4.81 3.81 41.13
N ALA A 151 -5.79 2.93 40.95
CA ALA A 151 -5.76 1.57 41.45
C ALA A 151 -4.69 0.76 40.68
N ARG A 152 -3.74 0.21 41.44
CA ARG A 152 -2.61 -0.61 41.01
C ARG A 152 -3.12 -2.00 40.59
N ILE A 153 -3.21 -2.26 39.30
CA ILE A 153 -3.57 -3.58 38.75
C ILE A 153 -2.30 -4.43 38.70
N SER A 154 -2.25 -5.52 39.49
CA SER A 154 -1.26 -6.59 39.37
C SER A 154 -1.79 -7.67 38.42
N TRP A 155 -0.98 -8.08 37.44
CA TRP A 155 -1.28 -9.20 36.55
C TRP A 155 -0.69 -10.51 37.10
N PRO A 156 -1.34 -11.67 36.85
CA PRO A 156 -0.76 -13.00 37.11
C PRO A 156 0.34 -13.37 36.11
#